data_AF-A0A9P1F214-F1
#
_entry.id   AF-A0A9P1F214-F1
#
_cell.length_a   1.000
_cell.length_b   1.000
_cell.length_c   1.000
_cell.angle_alpha   90.00
_cell.angle_beta   90.00
_cell.angle_gamma   90.00
#
_symmetry.space_group_name_H-M   'P 1'
#
loop_
_entity.id
_entity.type
_entity.pdbx_description
1 polymer ?
#
loop_
_entity_poly.entity_id
_entity_poly.type
_entity_poly.pdbx_seq_one_letter_code
_entity_poly.pdbx_strand_id
1 'polypeptide(L)'
;MGLEMFSLNNKVLNGMEGRMRESNLRILVGLAVAFVYLLVGAIVFVRIEYPLEKIEREVHLTYQNQWRQRLLALDIDETEVDKLFVNIREAALNGIWMDRNLTSDPNWTFGQAFFFAGTLISTVGYGRVSPRTEHGKLFTILYCIIGIPLTLALLSAIVARMREPSHRLRGILNQKLGHLFTINHIQLIHVGVVLAALLIFVFAIPAWIFSSIESEWTYLDAFYYCFVSLTTIGLGDFEPGDDADQSFRGVYKIAATVYLMGGLCCMMLFLATLYDVPQFDLTAFFVKNDEEMRINEEDGKYGTLDANVVENGYYTQ
;
A
#
# COMPACT_ATOMS: atom_id res chain seq x y z
N MET A 1 -3.93 -56.71 12.63
CA MET A 1 -4.82 -55.53 12.61
C MET A 1 -4.28 -54.36 13.45
N GLY A 2 -4.05 -54.49 14.76
CA GLY A 2 -3.57 -53.37 15.60
C GLY A 2 -2.15 -52.83 15.30
N LEU A 3 -1.19 -53.71 14.97
CA LEU A 3 0.19 -53.30 14.65
C LEU A 3 0.33 -52.58 13.30
N GLU A 4 -0.47 -52.98 12.31
CA GLU A 4 -0.51 -52.31 11.00
C GLU A 4 -1.13 -50.91 11.11
N MET A 5 -2.19 -50.77 11.91
CA MET A 5 -2.84 -49.48 12.18
C MET A 5 -1.89 -48.51 12.91
N PHE A 6 -1.09 -49.01 13.85
CA PHE A 6 -0.07 -48.21 14.54
C PHE A 6 1.09 -47.80 13.61
N SER A 7 1.57 -48.70 12.76
CA SER A 7 2.59 -48.41 11.74
C SER A 7 2.11 -47.37 10.73
N LEU A 8 0.85 -47.46 10.29
CA LEU A 8 0.25 -46.49 9.37
C LEU A 8 0.19 -45.10 10.01
N ASN A 9 -0.25 -45.02 11.26
CA ASN A 9 -0.34 -43.77 12.00
C ASN A 9 1.03 -43.09 12.16
N ASN A 10 2.06 -43.86 12.50
CA ASN A 10 3.42 -43.34 12.67
C ASN A 10 4.02 -42.84 11.34
N LYS A 11 3.71 -43.52 10.22
CA LYS A 11 4.15 -43.10 8.88
C LYS A 11 3.46 -41.80 8.43
N VAL A 12 2.19 -41.63 8.78
CA VAL A 12 1.43 -40.39 8.52
C VAL A 12 2.00 -39.23 9.34
N LEU A 13 2.20 -39.43 10.65
CA LEU A 13 2.77 -38.40 11.55
C LEU A 13 4.18 -37.96 11.10
N ASN A 14 5.06 -38.91 10.80
CA ASN A 14 6.40 -38.59 10.29
C ASN A 14 6.37 -37.86 8.93
N GLY A 15 5.40 -38.20 8.07
CA GLY A 15 5.16 -37.50 6.81
C GLY A 15 4.60 -36.09 6.99
N MET A 16 3.79 -35.85 8.02
CA MET A 16 3.31 -34.51 8.40
C MET A 16 4.45 -33.66 8.96
N GLU A 17 5.26 -34.20 9.88
CA GLU A 17 6.43 -33.49 10.43
C GLU A 17 7.46 -33.12 9.35
N GLY A 18 7.74 -34.04 8.42
CA GLY A 18 8.64 -33.78 7.28
C GLY A 18 8.16 -32.62 6.41
N ARG A 19 6.87 -32.58 6.07
CA ARG A 19 6.27 -31.54 5.22
C ARG A 19 6.12 -30.19 5.93
N MET A 20 5.79 -30.17 7.22
CA MET A 20 5.80 -28.95 8.03
C MET A 20 7.21 -28.35 8.12
N ARG A 21 8.26 -29.20 8.24
CA ARG A 21 9.65 -28.74 8.22
C ARG A 21 10.03 -28.10 6.89
N GLU A 22 9.53 -28.62 5.77
CA GLU A 22 9.73 -28.02 4.44
C GLU A 22 9.03 -26.67 4.28
N SER A 23 7.77 -26.55 4.72
CA SER A 23 7.02 -25.28 4.70
C SER A 23 7.73 -24.21 5.55
N ASN A 24 8.12 -24.57 6.78
CA ASN A 24 8.89 -23.68 7.67
C ASN A 24 10.24 -23.27 7.06
N LEU A 25 10.92 -24.18 6.36
CA LEU A 25 12.16 -23.85 5.64
C LEU A 25 11.91 -22.85 4.51
N ARG A 26 10.83 -22.98 3.74
CA ARG A 26 10.48 -22.02 2.68
C ARG A 26 10.14 -20.65 3.24
N ILE A 27 9.43 -20.59 4.36
CA ILE A 27 9.17 -19.33 5.08
C ILE A 27 10.49 -18.70 5.54
N LEU A 28 11.40 -19.48 6.12
CA LEU A 28 12.72 -18.99 6.54
C LEU A 28 13.54 -18.44 5.35
N VAL A 29 13.51 -19.12 4.21
CA VAL A 29 14.12 -18.62 2.96
C VAL A 29 13.46 -17.32 2.51
N GLY A 30 12.13 -17.22 2.57
CA GLY A 30 11.40 -15.99 2.27
C GLY A 30 11.80 -14.82 3.17
N LEU A 31 11.92 -15.06 4.48
CA LEU A 31 12.41 -14.07 5.45
C LEU A 31 13.85 -13.64 5.15
N ALA A 32 14.73 -14.58 4.79
CA ALA A 32 16.10 -14.28 4.40
C ALA A 32 16.15 -13.41 3.12
N VAL A 33 15.34 -13.74 2.11
CA VAL A 33 15.22 -12.93 0.88
C VAL A 33 14.70 -11.52 1.20
N ALA A 34 13.67 -11.40 2.03
CA ALA A 34 13.14 -10.10 2.46
C ALA A 34 14.19 -9.27 3.21
N PHE A 35 14.97 -9.91 4.10
CA PHE A 35 16.06 -9.25 4.81
C PHE A 35 17.15 -8.76 3.84
N VAL A 36 17.55 -9.56 2.85
CA VAL A 36 18.49 -9.15 1.81
C VAL A 36 17.93 -7.99 0.97
N TYR A 37 16.64 -8.03 0.63
CA TYR A 37 15.98 -6.94 -0.10
C TYR A 37 16.01 -5.62 0.69
N LEU A 38 15.76 -5.67 2.00
CA LEU A 38 15.90 -4.50 2.89
C LEU A 38 17.34 -3.99 2.97
N LEU A 39 18.33 -4.89 3.06
CA LEU A 39 19.75 -4.50 3.07
C LEU A 39 20.16 -3.79 1.79
N VAL A 40 19.75 -4.33 0.62
CA VAL A 40 20.00 -3.69 -0.67
C VAL A 40 19.36 -2.29 -0.70
N GLY A 41 18.10 -2.17 -0.27
CA GLY A 41 17.42 -0.88 -0.17
C GLY A 41 18.18 0.11 0.73
N ALA A 42 18.59 -0.30 1.92
CA ALA A 42 19.34 0.55 2.85
C ALA A 42 20.68 1.03 2.26
N ILE A 43 21.44 0.14 1.62
CA ILE A 43 22.72 0.50 0.97
C ILE A 43 22.48 1.51 -0.16
N VAL A 44 21.46 1.28 -0.99
CA VAL A 44 21.12 2.18 -2.10
C VAL A 44 20.72 3.56 -1.57
N PHE A 45 19.81 3.65 -0.59
CA PHE A 45 19.39 4.93 -0.01
C PHE A 45 20.55 5.70 0.61
N VAL A 46 21.41 5.05 1.41
CA VAL A 46 22.61 5.69 1.96
C VAL A 46 23.52 6.19 0.84
N ARG A 47 23.65 5.45 -0.26
CA ARG A 47 24.57 5.86 -1.33
C ARG A 47 24.07 7.05 -2.14
N ILE A 48 22.76 7.18 -2.32
CA ILE A 48 22.13 8.23 -3.14
C ILE A 48 21.77 9.47 -2.33
N GLU A 49 21.27 9.33 -1.10
CA GLU A 49 20.77 10.46 -0.30
C GLU A 49 21.84 11.11 0.59
N TYR A 50 22.74 10.31 1.20
CA TYR A 50 23.74 10.83 2.14
C TYR A 50 24.63 11.95 1.58
N PRO A 51 25.08 11.92 0.30
CA PRO A 51 25.89 13.01 -0.25
C PRO A 51 25.16 14.35 -0.26
N LEU A 52 23.85 14.35 -0.56
CA LEU A 52 23.03 15.56 -0.56
C LEU A 52 22.80 16.05 0.87
N GLU A 53 22.39 15.17 1.77
CA GLU A 53 22.19 15.48 3.21
C GLU A 53 23.46 16.12 3.82
N LYS A 54 24.63 15.57 3.48
CA LYS A 54 25.91 16.11 3.96
C LYS A 54 26.14 17.55 3.51
N ILE A 55 25.86 17.86 2.23
CA ILE A 55 26.00 19.21 1.68
C ILE A 55 25.01 20.16 2.37
N GLU A 56 23.74 19.77 2.47
CA GLU A 56 22.71 20.57 3.13
C GLU A 56 23.04 20.86 4.59
N ARG A 57 23.58 19.87 5.31
CA ARG A 57 24.05 20.03 6.69
C ARG A 57 25.20 21.03 6.80
N GLU A 58 26.20 20.94 5.92
CA GLU A 58 27.34 21.86 5.90
C GLU A 58 26.89 23.30 5.59
N VAL A 59 25.97 23.45 4.63
CA VAL A 59 25.34 24.74 4.30
C VAL A 59 24.58 25.29 5.50
N HIS A 60 23.74 24.48 6.16
CA HIS A 60 22.95 24.90 7.31
C HIS A 60 23.83 25.34 8.50
N LEU A 61 24.89 24.59 8.81
CA LEU A 61 25.86 24.94 9.85
C LEU A 61 26.58 26.27 9.52
N THR A 62 26.90 26.49 8.25
CA THR A 62 27.51 27.75 7.79
C THR A 62 26.56 28.92 8.00
N TYR A 63 25.30 28.80 7.58
CA TYR A 63 24.27 29.81 7.81
C TYR A 63 24.05 30.09 9.30
N GLN A 64 23.95 29.05 10.12
CA GLN A 64 23.77 29.17 11.56
C GLN A 64 24.93 29.95 12.21
N ASN A 65 26.18 29.65 11.83
CA ASN A 65 27.36 30.34 12.34
C ASN A 65 27.41 31.81 11.89
N GLN A 66 27.05 32.11 10.64
CA GLN A 66 26.99 33.49 10.14
C GLN A 66 25.97 34.33 10.93
N TRP A 67 24.77 33.79 11.16
CA TRP A 67 23.75 34.48 11.95
C TRP A 67 24.14 34.62 13.42
N ARG A 68 24.72 33.57 14.02
CA ARG A 68 25.25 33.62 15.39
C ARG A 68 26.26 34.75 15.55
N GLN A 69 27.21 34.90 14.62
CA GLN A 69 28.20 35.99 14.67
C GLN A 69 27.56 37.38 14.57
N ARG A 70 26.54 37.55 13.71
CA ARG A 70 25.81 38.82 13.59
C ARG A 70 25.02 39.16 14.85
N LEU A 71 24.42 38.17 15.49
CA LEU A 71 23.62 38.35 16.71
C LEU A 71 24.51 38.67 17.91
N LEU A 72 25.66 37.98 18.05
CA LEU A 72 26.68 38.30 19.05
C LEU A 72 27.25 39.71 18.87
N ALA A 73 27.43 40.17 17.63
CA ALA A 73 27.88 41.54 17.34
C ALA A 73 26.85 42.61 17.76
N LEU A 74 25.59 42.24 17.96
CA LEU A 74 24.50 43.11 18.40
C LEU A 74 24.19 42.97 19.91
N ASP A 75 25.03 42.25 20.65
CA ASP A 75 24.85 41.97 22.10
C ASP A 75 23.52 41.27 22.43
N ILE A 76 23.01 40.47 21.49
CA ILE A 76 21.82 39.64 21.68
C ILE A 76 22.25 38.34 22.38
N ASP A 77 21.57 38.02 23.48
CA ASP A 77 21.81 36.79 24.25
C ASP A 77 21.57 35.54 23.40
N GLU A 78 22.54 34.63 23.41
CA GLU A 78 22.51 33.38 22.65
C GLU A 78 21.35 32.48 23.09
N THR A 79 20.93 32.58 24.37
CA THR A 79 19.80 31.78 24.89
C THR A 79 18.46 32.20 24.30
N GLU A 80 18.27 33.48 23.97
CA GLU A 80 17.05 33.98 23.33
C GLU A 80 16.97 33.52 21.87
N VAL A 81 18.11 33.42 21.21
CA VAL A 81 18.22 32.90 19.84
C VAL A 81 17.94 31.40 19.81
N ASP A 82 18.48 30.63 20.74
CA ASP A 82 18.19 29.20 20.86
C ASP A 82 16.70 28.95 21.16
N LYS A 83 16.10 29.73 22.05
CA LYS A 83 14.64 29.69 22.30
C LYS A 83 13.83 30.00 21.05
N LEU A 84 14.25 30.98 20.24
CA LEU A 84 13.58 31.30 18.97
C LEU A 84 13.62 30.10 18.02
N PHE A 85 14.79 29.47 17.83
CA PHE A 85 14.89 28.29 16.98
C PHE A 85 14.08 27.10 17.50
N VAL A 86 14.06 26.89 18.83
CA VAL A 86 13.21 25.86 19.45
C VAL A 86 11.73 26.16 19.18
N ASN A 87 11.29 27.40 19.38
CA ASN A 87 9.90 27.79 19.14
C ASN A 87 9.48 27.64 17.67
N ILE A 88 10.35 28.04 16.72
CA ILE A 88 10.11 27.85 15.28
C ILE A 88 10.05 26.35 14.95
N ARG A 89 10.98 25.55 15.47
CA ARG A 89 10.99 24.10 15.27
C ARG A 89 9.73 23.46 15.86
N GLU A 90 9.31 23.85 17.05
CA GLU A 90 8.07 23.35 17.66
C GLU A 90 6.84 23.75 16.85
N ALA A 91 6.76 24.99 16.35
CA ALA A 91 5.69 25.41 15.45
C ALA A 91 5.67 24.59 14.15
N ALA A 92 6.82 24.35 13.53
CA ALA A 92 6.95 23.54 12.31
C ALA A 92 6.61 22.05 12.53
N LEU A 93 7.07 21.45 13.64
CA LEU A 93 6.64 20.09 14.06
C LEU A 93 5.14 20.04 14.36
N ASN A 94 4.58 21.18 14.74
CA ASN A 94 3.15 21.41 14.86
C ASN A 94 2.51 21.81 13.51
N GLY A 95 3.15 21.56 12.37
CA GLY A 95 2.61 21.83 11.03
C GLY A 95 2.19 23.28 10.81
N ILE A 96 2.62 24.21 11.66
CA ILE A 96 2.39 25.65 11.51
C ILE A 96 3.60 26.18 10.76
N TRP A 97 3.45 26.26 9.45
CA TRP A 97 4.45 26.84 8.55
C TRP A 97 4.13 28.33 8.39
N MET A 98 5.08 29.20 8.72
CA MET A 98 4.95 30.65 8.56
C MET A 98 5.91 31.10 7.47
N ASP A 99 5.51 31.02 6.21
CA ASP A 99 6.46 31.30 5.12
C ASP A 99 6.63 32.79 4.82
N ARG A 100 5.72 33.69 5.24
CA ARG A 100 5.89 35.15 5.10
C ARG A 100 5.14 35.91 6.20
N ASN A 101 5.33 37.23 6.24
CA ASN A 101 4.58 38.22 7.03
C ASN A 101 3.07 38.31 6.65
N LEU A 102 2.48 37.19 6.24
CA LEU A 102 1.12 36.99 5.79
C LEU A 102 0.54 35.86 6.64
N THR A 103 -0.67 36.07 7.15
CA THR A 103 -1.42 35.05 7.89
C THR A 103 -1.78 33.92 6.93
N SER A 104 -1.08 32.79 7.01
CA SER A 104 -1.48 31.55 6.36
C SER A 104 -2.81 31.07 6.92
N ASP A 105 -3.71 30.61 6.05
CA ASP A 105 -4.98 30.03 6.47
C ASP A 105 -4.76 28.85 7.45
N PRO A 106 -5.62 28.69 8.47
CA PRO A 106 -5.46 27.63 9.45
C PRO A 106 -5.59 26.24 8.80
N ASN A 107 -4.75 25.29 9.22
CA ASN A 107 -4.75 23.93 8.66
C ASN A 107 -6.11 23.21 8.77
N TRP A 108 -6.88 23.44 9.84
CA TRP A 108 -8.15 22.74 10.07
C TRP A 108 -9.35 23.42 9.39
N THR A 109 -9.29 23.55 8.06
CA THR A 109 -10.48 23.85 7.25
C THR A 109 -11.27 22.58 6.94
N PHE A 110 -12.53 22.70 6.52
CA PHE A 110 -13.35 21.54 6.19
C PHE A 110 -12.73 20.68 5.08
N GLY A 111 -12.20 21.29 4.01
CA GLY A 111 -11.58 20.54 2.90
C GLY A 111 -10.34 19.77 3.34
N GLN A 112 -9.47 20.39 4.14
CA GLN A 112 -8.30 19.71 4.72
C GLN A 112 -8.72 18.61 5.71
N ALA A 113 -9.72 18.87 6.56
CA ALA A 113 -10.23 17.87 7.51
C ALA A 113 -10.86 16.66 6.80
N PHE A 114 -11.56 16.90 5.68
CA PHE A 114 -12.13 15.84 4.85
C PHE A 114 -11.03 15.00 4.19
N PHE A 115 -10.00 15.65 3.65
CA PHE A 115 -8.83 14.97 3.10
C PHE A 115 -8.10 14.16 4.17
N PHE A 116 -7.84 14.75 5.33
CA PHE A 116 -7.26 14.05 6.49
C PHE A 116 -8.08 12.82 6.87
N ALA A 117 -9.40 12.95 7.04
CA ALA A 117 -10.29 11.83 7.35
C ALA A 117 -10.25 10.73 6.28
N GLY A 118 -10.22 11.11 4.99
CA GLY A 118 -10.05 10.19 3.87
C GLY A 118 -8.73 9.41 3.95
N THR A 119 -7.62 10.09 4.21
CA THR A 119 -6.29 9.46 4.33
C THR A 119 -6.17 8.50 5.52
N LEU A 120 -6.93 8.74 6.60
CA LEU A 120 -6.99 7.85 7.75
C LEU A 120 -7.68 6.53 7.41
N ILE A 121 -8.89 6.59 6.84
CA ILE A 121 -9.67 5.38 6.53
C ILE A 121 -9.12 4.61 5.35
N SER A 122 -8.33 5.25 4.49
CA SER A 122 -7.61 4.63 3.38
C SER A 122 -6.22 4.13 3.75
N THR A 123 -5.81 4.31 5.02
CA THR A 123 -4.50 3.93 5.55
C THR A 123 -3.30 4.52 4.81
N VAL A 124 -3.46 5.68 4.15
CA VAL A 124 -2.36 6.40 3.50
C VAL A 124 -1.60 7.21 4.53
N GLY A 125 -2.31 8.07 5.28
CA GLY A 125 -1.79 8.74 6.47
C GLY A 125 -0.50 9.56 6.32
N TYR A 126 -0.49 10.61 5.49
CA TYR A 126 0.68 11.49 5.25
C TYR A 126 1.32 12.11 6.51
N GLY A 127 0.57 12.26 7.60
CA GLY A 127 1.11 12.76 8.87
C GLY A 127 1.43 14.27 8.93
N ARG A 128 1.26 15.02 7.83
CA ARG A 128 1.52 16.47 7.75
C ARG A 128 0.61 17.29 8.69
N VAL A 129 -0.65 16.88 8.82
CA VAL A 129 -1.61 17.42 9.79
C VAL A 129 -2.04 16.29 10.71
N SER A 130 -2.00 16.52 12.03
CA SER A 130 -2.34 15.50 13.03
C SER A 130 -3.10 16.09 14.23
N PRO A 131 -4.01 15.31 14.85
CA PRO A 131 -4.78 15.76 16.00
C PRO A 131 -3.85 15.93 17.21
N ARG A 132 -3.91 17.10 17.84
CA ARG A 132 -3.08 17.42 19.02
C ARG A 132 -3.79 17.24 20.34
N THR A 133 -5.09 17.57 20.37
CA THR A 133 -5.90 17.45 21.58
C THR A 133 -6.06 15.98 21.95
N GLU A 134 -6.17 15.70 23.25
CA GLU A 134 -6.43 14.34 23.74
C GLU A 134 -7.73 13.77 23.13
N HIS A 135 -8.78 14.61 23.05
CA HIS A 135 -10.04 14.25 22.42
C HIS A 135 -9.90 13.96 20.92
N GLY A 136 -9.10 14.74 20.19
CA GLY A 136 -8.84 14.51 18.77
C GLY A 136 -8.12 13.18 18.52
N LYS A 137 -7.12 12.86 19.34
CA LYS A 137 -6.41 11.57 19.28
C LYS A 137 -7.34 10.40 19.57
N LEU A 138 -8.15 10.50 20.64
CA LEU A 138 -9.14 9.48 20.98
C LEU A 138 -10.18 9.30 19.86
N PHE A 139 -10.68 10.40 19.31
CA PHE A 139 -11.61 10.37 18.18
C PHE A 139 -11.00 9.66 16.96
N THR A 140 -9.75 9.97 16.60
CA THR A 140 -9.05 9.31 15.48
C THR A 140 -8.95 7.80 15.69
N ILE A 141 -8.64 7.33 16.90
CA ILE A 141 -8.61 5.89 17.21
C ILE A 141 -9.97 5.25 16.95
N LEU A 142 -11.04 5.81 17.52
CA LEU A 142 -12.41 5.28 17.37
C LEU A 142 -12.89 5.34 15.91
N TYR A 143 -12.57 6.44 15.22
CA TYR A 143 -12.90 6.65 13.82
C TYR A 143 -12.23 5.60 12.92
N CYS A 144 -10.94 5.29 13.13
CA CYS A 144 -10.22 4.30 12.33
C CYS A 144 -10.68 2.85 12.60
N ILE A 145 -11.06 2.52 13.85
CA ILE A 145 -11.57 1.17 14.21
C ILE A 145 -12.81 0.81 13.38
N ILE A 146 -13.69 1.78 13.11
CA ILE A 146 -14.91 1.58 12.33
C ILE A 146 -14.64 1.86 10.84
N GLY A 147 -13.92 2.94 10.55
CA GLY A 147 -13.70 3.45 9.20
C GLY A 147 -12.87 2.52 8.33
N ILE A 148 -11.78 1.93 8.84
CA ILE A 148 -10.92 1.06 8.05
C ILE A 148 -11.66 -0.21 7.59
N PRO A 149 -12.33 -1.00 8.48
CA PRO A 149 -13.10 -2.16 8.03
C PRO A 149 -14.23 -1.80 7.06
N LEU A 150 -14.93 -0.69 7.29
CA LEU A 150 -15.99 -0.21 6.39
C LEU A 150 -15.43 0.12 5.00
N THR A 151 -14.31 0.86 4.94
CA THR A 151 -13.64 1.19 3.68
C THR A 151 -13.18 -0.07 2.96
N LEU A 152 -12.56 -1.03 3.64
CA LEU A 152 -12.13 -2.29 3.04
C LEU A 152 -13.31 -3.09 2.45
N ALA A 153 -14.45 -3.15 3.16
CA ALA A 153 -15.66 -3.79 2.66
C ALA A 153 -16.22 -3.08 1.42
N LEU A 154 -16.26 -1.74 1.45
CA LEU A 154 -16.72 -0.93 0.31
C LEU A 154 -15.80 -1.11 -0.91
N LEU A 155 -14.48 -1.00 -0.73
CA LEU A 155 -13.50 -1.21 -1.79
C LEU A 155 -13.63 -2.62 -2.38
N SER A 156 -13.80 -3.64 -1.55
CA SER A 156 -14.01 -5.02 -2.00
C SER A 156 -15.28 -5.17 -2.86
N ALA A 157 -16.39 -4.54 -2.46
CA ALA A 157 -17.63 -4.55 -3.23
C ALA A 157 -17.49 -3.83 -4.59
N ILE A 158 -16.79 -2.69 -4.61
CA ILE A 158 -16.50 -1.94 -5.84
C ILE A 158 -15.63 -2.78 -6.77
N VAL A 159 -14.55 -3.37 -6.25
CA VAL A 159 -13.65 -4.22 -7.03
C VAL A 159 -14.39 -5.43 -7.58
N ALA A 160 -15.26 -6.09 -6.80
CA ALA A 160 -16.09 -7.18 -7.29
C ALA A 160 -16.96 -6.76 -8.49
N ARG A 161 -17.51 -5.54 -8.47
CA ARG A 161 -18.26 -4.98 -9.60
C ARG A 161 -17.38 -4.61 -10.79
N MET A 162 -16.16 -4.11 -10.54
CA MET A 162 -15.17 -3.78 -11.58
C MET A 162 -14.51 -5.02 -12.21
N ARG A 163 -14.55 -6.18 -11.54
CA ARG A 163 -14.09 -7.45 -12.11
C ARG A 163 -14.96 -7.89 -13.29
N GLU A 164 -16.27 -7.63 -13.27
CA GLU A 164 -17.14 -7.97 -14.41
C GLU A 164 -16.66 -7.37 -15.75
N PRO A 165 -16.47 -6.03 -15.89
CA PRO A 165 -15.97 -5.46 -17.13
C PRO A 165 -14.53 -5.91 -17.44
N SER A 166 -13.69 -6.15 -16.44
CA SER A 166 -12.35 -6.73 -16.65
C SER A 166 -12.43 -8.15 -17.23
N HIS A 167 -13.30 -9.02 -16.72
CA HIS A 167 -13.52 -10.34 -17.30
C HIS A 167 -14.14 -10.27 -18.70
N ARG A 168 -15.02 -9.30 -18.97
CA ARG A 168 -15.53 -9.05 -20.33
C ARG A 168 -14.39 -8.68 -21.27
N LEU A 169 -13.47 -7.81 -20.86
CA LEU A 169 -12.26 -7.48 -21.61
C LEU A 169 -11.42 -8.72 -21.90
N ARG A 170 -11.18 -9.58 -20.90
CA ARG A 170 -10.51 -10.87 -21.09
C ARG A 170 -11.25 -11.76 -22.10
N GLY A 171 -12.57 -11.81 -22.04
CA GLY A 171 -13.39 -12.55 -23.00
C GLY A 171 -13.22 -12.05 -24.44
N ILE A 172 -13.19 -10.74 -24.65
CA ILE A 172 -12.93 -10.11 -25.96
C ILE A 172 -11.52 -10.45 -26.45
N LEU A 173 -10.51 -10.37 -25.58
CA LEU A 173 -9.13 -10.76 -25.90
C LEU A 173 -9.07 -12.24 -26.30
N ASN A 174 -9.76 -13.11 -25.57
CA ASN A 174 -9.81 -14.54 -25.87
C ASN A 174 -10.48 -14.84 -27.22
N GLN A 175 -11.57 -14.13 -27.55
CA GLN A 175 -12.23 -14.29 -28.85
C GLN A 175 -11.36 -13.83 -30.02
N LYS A 176 -10.63 -12.71 -29.87
CA LYS A 176 -9.79 -12.16 -30.96
C LYS A 176 -8.45 -12.86 -31.11
N LEU A 177 -7.80 -13.21 -29.99
CA LEU A 177 -6.42 -13.69 -29.95
C LEU A 177 -6.30 -15.19 -29.61
N GLY A 178 -7.41 -15.85 -29.27
CA GLY A 178 -7.44 -17.27 -28.89
C GLY A 178 -6.95 -18.25 -29.95
N HIS A 179 -6.96 -17.85 -31.22
CA HIS A 179 -6.42 -18.67 -32.31
C HIS A 179 -4.89 -18.56 -32.45
N LEU A 180 -4.26 -17.54 -31.87
CA LEU A 180 -2.83 -17.26 -31.97
C LEU A 180 -2.06 -17.62 -30.69
N PHE A 181 -2.72 -17.53 -29.53
CA PHE A 181 -2.09 -17.62 -28.23
C PHE A 181 -2.78 -18.63 -27.31
N THR A 182 -2.01 -19.22 -26.39
CA THR A 182 -2.57 -20.08 -25.34
C THR A 182 -3.25 -19.26 -24.24
N ILE A 183 -4.09 -19.93 -23.43
CA ILE A 183 -4.89 -19.31 -22.36
C ILE A 183 -4.01 -18.50 -21.39
N ASN A 184 -2.83 -19.02 -21.02
CA ASN A 184 -1.91 -18.35 -20.10
C ASN A 184 -1.33 -17.06 -20.69
N HIS A 185 -1.00 -17.04 -21.98
CA HIS A 185 -0.52 -15.83 -22.66
C HIS A 185 -1.60 -14.77 -22.75
N ILE A 186 -2.84 -15.16 -23.04
CA ILE A 186 -3.98 -14.22 -23.08
C ILE A 186 -4.24 -13.62 -21.70
N GLN A 187 -4.06 -14.39 -20.64
CA GLN A 187 -4.16 -13.90 -19.27
C GLN A 187 -3.05 -12.88 -18.94
N LEU A 188 -1.80 -13.14 -19.34
CA LEU A 188 -0.70 -12.18 -19.23
C LEU A 188 -0.97 -10.90 -20.04
N ILE A 189 -1.49 -11.02 -21.25
CA ILE A 189 -1.91 -9.87 -22.07
C ILE A 189 -3.00 -9.07 -21.36
N HIS A 190 -4.00 -9.73 -20.79
CA HIS A 190 -5.06 -9.07 -20.03
C HIS A 190 -4.50 -8.27 -18.84
N VAL A 191 -3.61 -8.86 -18.04
CA VAL A 191 -2.90 -8.15 -16.95
C VAL A 191 -2.08 -6.98 -17.51
N GLY A 192 -1.39 -7.17 -18.62
CA GLY A 192 -0.64 -6.10 -19.30
C GLY A 192 -1.53 -4.94 -19.75
N VAL A 193 -2.73 -5.21 -20.26
CA VAL A 193 -3.71 -4.17 -20.63
C VAL A 193 -4.24 -3.44 -19.40
N VAL A 194 -4.57 -4.16 -18.33
CA VAL A 194 -5.02 -3.54 -17.07
C VAL A 194 -3.92 -2.68 -16.46
N LEU A 195 -2.66 -3.16 -16.46
CA LEU A 195 -1.50 -2.40 -16.00
C LEU A 195 -1.27 -1.15 -16.86
N ALA A 196 -1.35 -1.25 -18.19
CA ALA A 196 -1.20 -0.11 -19.08
C ALA A 196 -2.30 0.94 -18.82
N ALA A 197 -3.55 0.50 -18.63
CA ALA A 197 -4.64 1.40 -18.28
C ALA A 197 -4.41 2.07 -16.91
N LEU A 198 -3.95 1.32 -15.91
CA LEU A 198 -3.58 1.85 -14.59
C LEU A 198 -2.49 2.92 -14.70
N LEU A 199 -1.38 2.61 -15.38
CA LEU A 199 -0.26 3.54 -15.57
C LEU A 199 -0.67 4.81 -16.31
N ILE A 200 -1.57 4.72 -17.29
CA ILE A 200 -2.02 5.89 -18.05
C ILE A 200 -3.05 6.71 -17.27
N PHE A 201 -4.16 6.09 -16.87
CA PHE A 201 -5.32 6.81 -16.33
C PHE A 201 -5.23 7.13 -14.85
N VAL A 202 -4.45 6.37 -14.07
CA VAL A 202 -4.36 6.52 -12.62
C VAL A 202 -3.05 7.16 -12.17
N PHE A 203 -1.98 7.01 -12.97
CA PHE A 203 -0.69 7.63 -12.69
C PHE A 203 -0.34 8.77 -13.65
N ALA A 204 -0.18 8.51 -14.95
CA ALA A 204 0.40 9.48 -15.88
C ALA A 204 -0.46 10.72 -16.12
N ILE A 205 -1.77 10.55 -16.34
CA ILE A 205 -2.71 11.67 -16.51
C ILE A 205 -2.86 12.46 -15.21
N PRO A 206 -3.14 11.85 -14.04
CA PRO A 206 -3.17 12.58 -12.76
C PRO A 206 -1.85 13.28 -12.44
N ALA A 207 -0.69 12.68 -12.70
CA ALA A 207 0.60 13.31 -12.51
C ALA A 207 0.73 14.60 -13.35
N TRP A 208 0.29 14.58 -14.62
CA TRP A 208 0.27 15.77 -15.46
C TRP A 208 -0.67 16.85 -14.91
N ILE A 209 -1.84 16.47 -14.38
CA ILE A 209 -2.78 17.39 -13.75
C ILE A 209 -2.15 18.02 -12.50
N PHE A 210 -1.61 17.21 -11.60
CA PHE A 210 -0.98 17.69 -10.36
C PHE A 210 0.21 18.61 -10.65
N SER A 211 1.12 18.24 -11.56
CA SER A 211 2.26 19.10 -11.94
C SER A 211 1.85 20.39 -12.65
N SER A 212 0.61 20.48 -13.16
CA SER A 212 0.08 21.71 -13.77
C SER A 212 -0.59 22.62 -12.74
N ILE A 213 -1.04 22.07 -11.62
CA ILE A 213 -1.74 22.79 -10.53
C ILE A 213 -0.75 23.22 -9.44
N GLU A 214 0.19 22.34 -9.09
CA GLU A 214 1.24 22.57 -8.08
C GLU A 214 2.47 23.17 -8.76
N SER A 215 2.72 24.47 -8.54
CA SER A 215 3.80 25.20 -9.24
C SER A 215 5.20 24.68 -8.93
N GLU A 216 5.41 24.18 -7.71
CA GLU A 216 6.71 23.70 -7.24
C GLU A 216 6.98 22.23 -7.61
N TRP A 217 5.99 21.52 -8.15
CA TRP A 217 6.12 20.09 -8.44
C TRP A 217 6.63 19.87 -9.86
N THR A 218 7.69 19.09 -9.98
CA THR A 218 8.02 18.50 -11.29
C THR A 218 7.02 17.40 -11.65
N TYR A 219 6.98 17.00 -12.92
CA TYR A 219 6.17 15.85 -13.33
C TYR A 219 6.57 14.56 -12.58
N LEU A 220 7.86 14.40 -12.28
CA LEU A 220 8.34 13.24 -11.53
C LEU A 220 7.82 13.27 -10.09
N ASP A 221 7.82 14.43 -9.44
CA ASP A 221 7.27 14.61 -8.08
C ASP A 221 5.78 14.28 -8.06
N ALA A 222 5.02 14.75 -9.05
CA ALA A 222 3.62 14.45 -9.19
C ALA A 222 3.34 12.95 -9.44
N PHE A 223 4.16 12.30 -10.27
CA PHE A 223 4.05 10.85 -10.49
C PHE A 223 4.41 10.06 -9.23
N TYR A 224 5.47 10.47 -8.55
CA TYR A 224 5.92 9.91 -7.29
C TYR A 224 4.85 10.06 -6.20
N TYR A 225 4.23 11.23 -6.09
CA TYR A 225 3.07 11.46 -5.22
C TYR A 225 1.95 10.47 -5.52
N CYS A 226 1.52 10.35 -6.79
CA CYS A 226 0.48 9.40 -7.18
C CYS A 226 0.86 7.96 -6.75
N PHE A 227 2.11 7.55 -7.01
CA PHE A 227 2.62 6.22 -6.64
C PHE A 227 2.61 5.98 -5.13
N VAL A 228 3.28 6.82 -4.34
CA VAL A 228 3.39 6.71 -2.88
C VAL A 228 2.02 6.75 -2.21
N SER A 229 1.09 7.54 -2.76
CA SER A 229 -0.26 7.69 -2.23
C SER A 229 -1.13 6.49 -2.52
N LEU A 230 -1.19 6.02 -3.76
CA LEU A 230 -2.07 4.92 -4.17
C LEU A 230 -1.53 3.54 -3.79
N THR A 231 -0.24 3.43 -3.47
CA THR A 231 0.34 2.25 -2.81
C THR A 231 0.22 2.30 -1.28
N THR A 232 -0.47 3.33 -0.75
CA THR A 232 -0.69 3.55 0.69
C THR A 232 0.59 3.61 1.52
N ILE A 233 1.71 4.07 0.92
CA ILE A 233 2.96 4.34 1.64
C ILE A 233 2.84 5.66 2.41
N GLY A 234 2.35 6.71 1.73
CA GLY A 234 1.97 7.99 2.34
C GLY A 234 3.10 8.72 3.09
N LEU A 235 4.22 9.00 2.43
CA LEU A 235 5.38 9.65 3.07
C LEU A 235 5.11 11.09 3.56
N GLY A 236 4.21 11.82 2.89
CA GLY A 236 3.78 13.16 3.30
C GLY A 236 4.75 14.30 2.98
N ASP A 237 5.78 14.01 2.20
CA ASP A 237 6.66 14.95 1.53
C ASP A 237 5.92 15.78 0.46
N PHE A 238 5.01 15.15 -0.28
CA PHE A 238 4.12 15.80 -1.23
C PHE A 238 2.64 15.65 -0.83
N GLU A 239 1.91 16.76 -0.80
CA GLU A 239 0.46 16.79 -0.58
C GLU A 239 -0.20 17.86 -1.45
N PRO A 240 -1.25 17.55 -2.23
CA PRO A 240 -1.88 18.52 -3.12
C PRO A 240 -2.57 19.61 -2.33
N GLY A 241 -2.40 20.86 -2.71
CA GLY A 241 -3.03 22.02 -2.08
C GLY A 241 -2.46 22.30 -0.69
N ASP A 242 -1.16 22.13 -0.56
CA ASP A 242 -0.43 22.49 0.64
C ASP A 242 -0.14 24.00 0.71
N ASP A 243 0.02 24.66 -0.45
CA ASP A 243 0.19 26.10 -0.54
C ASP A 243 -1.01 26.86 0.08
N ALA A 244 -0.70 27.84 0.92
CA ALA A 244 -1.69 28.64 1.64
C ALA A 244 -2.44 29.61 0.72
N ASP A 245 -1.83 30.07 -0.37
CA ASP A 245 -2.40 31.10 -1.25
C ASP A 245 -3.22 30.51 -2.42
N GLN A 246 -3.40 29.18 -2.46
CA GLN A 246 -4.07 28.51 -3.57
C GLN A 246 -5.59 28.74 -3.56
N SER A 247 -6.11 29.31 -4.65
CA SER A 247 -7.56 29.53 -4.81
C SER A 247 -8.33 28.20 -4.80
N PHE A 248 -9.51 28.18 -4.17
CA PHE A 248 -10.38 27.00 -4.08
C PHE A 248 -9.75 25.75 -3.43
N ARG A 249 -8.72 25.92 -2.60
CA ARG A 249 -8.00 24.86 -1.87
C ARG A 249 -8.92 23.78 -1.27
N GLY A 250 -10.02 24.19 -0.62
CA GLY A 250 -10.96 23.26 0.01
C GLY A 250 -11.63 22.29 -0.98
N VAL A 251 -12.06 22.78 -2.16
CA VAL A 251 -12.67 21.95 -3.22
C VAL A 251 -11.61 21.02 -3.81
N TYR A 252 -10.40 21.53 -4.00
CA TYR A 252 -9.29 20.76 -4.53
C TYR A 252 -8.87 19.61 -3.60
N LYS A 253 -8.80 19.83 -2.29
CA LYS A 253 -8.57 18.76 -1.28
C LYS A 253 -9.66 17.68 -1.31
N ILE A 254 -10.92 18.07 -1.50
CA ILE A 254 -12.02 17.11 -1.67
C ILE A 254 -11.84 16.31 -2.97
N ALA A 255 -11.49 16.97 -4.08
CA ALA A 255 -11.21 16.30 -5.35
C ALA A 255 -10.02 15.33 -5.25
N ALA A 256 -8.95 15.73 -4.56
CA ALA A 256 -7.81 14.86 -4.26
C ALA A 256 -8.22 13.64 -3.43
N THR A 257 -9.13 13.80 -2.47
CA THR A 257 -9.69 12.68 -1.69
C THR A 257 -10.45 11.69 -2.58
N VAL A 258 -11.26 12.19 -3.50
CA VAL A 258 -12.00 11.36 -4.48
C VAL A 258 -11.01 10.63 -5.40
N TYR A 259 -9.97 11.31 -5.87
CA TYR A 259 -8.88 10.69 -6.63
C TYR A 259 -8.22 9.55 -5.85
N LEU A 260 -7.86 9.76 -4.58
CA LEU A 260 -7.26 8.73 -3.74
C LEU A 260 -8.19 7.50 -3.61
N MET A 261 -9.47 7.72 -3.32
CA MET A 261 -10.43 6.61 -3.18
C MET A 261 -10.63 5.83 -4.49
N GLY A 262 -10.77 6.54 -5.61
CA GLY A 262 -10.93 5.92 -6.92
C GLY A 262 -9.66 5.20 -7.40
N GLY A 263 -8.49 5.81 -7.18
CA GLY A 263 -7.20 5.23 -7.50
C GLY A 263 -6.93 3.95 -6.71
N LEU A 264 -7.28 3.92 -5.43
CA LEU A 264 -7.19 2.70 -4.60
C LEU A 264 -8.09 1.58 -5.11
N CYS A 265 -9.30 1.88 -5.60
CA CYS A 265 -10.14 0.89 -6.26
C CYS A 265 -9.44 0.27 -7.48
N CYS A 266 -8.80 1.11 -8.31
CA CYS A 266 -8.05 0.66 -9.49
C CYS A 266 -6.81 -0.17 -9.10
N MET A 267 -6.07 0.23 -8.06
CA MET A 267 -4.95 -0.54 -7.53
C MET A 267 -5.40 -1.91 -7.02
N MET A 268 -6.50 -1.97 -6.29
CA MET A 268 -7.06 -3.24 -5.83
C MET A 268 -7.57 -4.12 -6.98
N LEU A 269 -8.15 -3.53 -8.04
CA LEU A 269 -8.49 -4.29 -9.25
C LEU A 269 -7.24 -4.86 -9.91
N PHE A 270 -6.17 -4.07 -10.05
CA PHE A 270 -4.91 -4.56 -10.62
C PHE A 270 -4.34 -5.72 -9.79
N LEU A 271 -4.26 -5.58 -8.47
CA LEU A 271 -3.83 -6.65 -7.58
C LEU A 271 -4.71 -7.89 -7.72
N ALA A 272 -6.03 -7.73 -7.73
CA ALA A 272 -6.97 -8.82 -7.97
C ALA A 272 -6.70 -9.56 -9.29
N THR A 273 -6.48 -8.82 -10.39
CA THR A 273 -6.16 -9.44 -11.69
C THR A 273 -4.78 -10.09 -11.72
N LEU A 274 -3.83 -9.61 -10.92
CA LEU A 274 -2.51 -10.19 -10.78
C LEU A 274 -2.58 -11.52 -10.02
N TYR A 275 -3.35 -11.58 -8.93
CA TYR A 275 -3.58 -12.80 -8.14
C TYR A 275 -4.29 -13.91 -8.93
N ASP A 276 -5.14 -13.56 -9.90
CA ASP A 276 -5.76 -14.56 -10.77
C ASP A 276 -4.73 -15.34 -11.62
N VAL A 277 -3.49 -14.84 -11.78
CA VAL A 277 -2.43 -15.47 -12.58
C VAL A 277 -1.63 -16.46 -11.74
N PRO A 278 -1.66 -17.77 -12.05
CA PRO A 278 -0.96 -18.78 -11.25
C PRO A 278 0.56 -18.59 -11.17
N GLN A 279 1.16 -17.92 -12.16
CA GLN A 279 2.60 -17.62 -12.19
C GLN A 279 3.01 -16.58 -11.15
N PHE A 280 2.08 -15.72 -10.72
CA PHE A 280 2.32 -14.67 -9.73
C PHE A 280 1.78 -15.02 -8.34
N ASP A 281 1.14 -16.19 -8.18
CA ASP A 281 0.73 -16.68 -6.87
C ASP A 281 1.94 -17.18 -6.07
N LEU A 282 2.61 -16.23 -5.41
CA LEU A 282 3.71 -16.50 -4.49
C LEU A 282 3.23 -17.25 -3.24
N THR A 283 1.94 -17.18 -2.90
CA THR A 283 1.38 -17.89 -1.74
C THR A 283 1.48 -19.40 -1.94
N ALA A 284 1.23 -19.88 -3.16
CA ALA A 284 1.46 -21.27 -3.52
C ALA A 284 2.93 -21.71 -3.35
N PHE A 285 3.92 -20.82 -3.46
CA PHE A 285 5.31 -21.18 -3.16
C PHE A 285 5.49 -21.51 -1.67
N PHE A 286 4.86 -20.73 -0.78
CA PHE A 286 5.00 -20.87 0.66
C PHE A 286 4.06 -21.93 1.27
N VAL A 287 2.83 -22.10 0.75
CA VAL A 287 1.72 -22.78 1.46
C VAL A 287 1.18 -24.03 0.74
N LYS A 288 1.53 -24.30 -0.52
CA LYS A 288 0.87 -25.32 -1.38
C LYS A 288 0.74 -26.74 -0.80
N ASN A 289 1.53 -27.13 0.21
CA ASN A 289 1.39 -28.42 0.87
C ASN A 289 0.30 -28.46 1.97
N ASP A 290 -0.13 -27.31 2.50
CA ASP A 290 -1.10 -27.23 3.59
C ASP A 290 -2.56 -27.28 3.08
N GLU A 291 -2.84 -26.76 1.87
CA GLU A 291 -4.16 -26.91 1.22
C GLU A 291 -4.42 -28.36 0.78
N GLU A 292 -3.41 -29.07 0.26
CA GLU A 292 -3.49 -30.52 0.04
C GLU A 292 -3.75 -31.27 1.36
N MET A 293 -3.29 -30.75 2.51
CA MET A 293 -3.57 -31.33 3.83
C MET A 293 -5.06 -31.23 4.19
N ARG A 294 -5.68 -30.06 3.97
CA ARG A 294 -7.13 -29.87 4.19
C ARG A 294 -7.99 -30.76 3.31
N ILE A 295 -7.66 -30.83 2.01
CA ILE A 295 -8.42 -31.65 1.05
C ILE A 295 -8.29 -33.15 1.38
N ASN A 296 -7.08 -33.62 1.70
CA ASN A 296 -6.87 -35.03 2.06
C ASN A 296 -7.44 -35.39 3.45
N GLU A 297 -7.50 -34.46 4.41
CA GLU A 297 -8.19 -34.68 5.69
C GLU A 297 -9.71 -34.73 5.54
N GLU A 298 -10.29 -33.91 4.66
CA GLU A 298 -11.71 -33.95 4.34
C GLU A 298 -12.08 -35.25 3.62
N ASP A 299 -11.32 -35.66 2.60
CA ASP A 299 -11.52 -36.94 1.90
C ASP A 299 -11.27 -38.16 2.82
N GLY A 300 -10.35 -38.05 3.78
CA GLY A 300 -10.11 -39.07 4.80
C GLY A 300 -11.21 -39.18 5.87
N LYS A 301 -11.94 -38.08 6.15
CA LYS A 301 -13.12 -38.09 7.03
C LYS A 301 -14.38 -38.63 6.35
N TYR A 302 -14.49 -38.43 5.04
CA TYR A 302 -15.52 -39.05 4.19
C TYR A 302 -14.99 -40.34 3.54
N GLY A 303 -14.36 -41.20 4.34
CA GLY A 303 -13.97 -42.54 3.89
C GLY A 303 -15.18 -43.32 3.40
N THR A 304 -15.23 -43.55 2.09
CA THR A 304 -15.84 -44.72 1.43
C THR A 304 -17.14 -45.24 2.07
N LEU A 305 -18.27 -44.58 1.80
CA LEU A 305 -19.55 -45.28 1.79
C LEU A 305 -19.58 -46.14 0.52
N ASP A 306 -19.19 -47.41 0.70
CA ASP A 306 -19.38 -48.59 -0.14
C ASP A 306 -19.83 -48.37 -1.60
N ALA A 307 -18.85 -48.37 -2.51
CA ALA A 307 -19.06 -48.55 -3.95
C ALA A 307 -19.30 -50.04 -4.35
N ASN A 308 -19.54 -50.96 -3.40
CA ASN A 308 -19.58 -52.41 -3.65
C ASN A 308 -20.95 -53.09 -3.38
N VAL A 309 -22.07 -52.36 -3.35
CA VAL A 309 -23.40 -52.97 -3.12
C VAL A 309 -24.36 -52.91 -4.33
N VAL A 310 -23.98 -52.30 -5.47
CA VAL A 310 -24.92 -52.15 -6.61
C VAL A 310 -24.70 -53.16 -7.76
N GLU A 311 -23.59 -53.89 -7.79
CA GLU A 311 -23.39 -54.98 -8.76
C GLU A 311 -23.70 -56.35 -8.13
N ASN A 312 -24.98 -56.72 -8.06
CA ASN A 312 -25.50 -58.10 -8.23
C ASN A 312 -26.98 -58.19 -7.81
N GLY A 313 -27.89 -58.15 -8.80
CA GLY A 313 -29.31 -58.41 -8.59
C GLY A 313 -30.08 -58.46 -9.90
N TYR A 314 -30.19 -59.67 -10.46
CA TYR A 314 -30.86 -60.02 -11.72
C TYR A 314 -32.36 -59.66 -11.79
N TYR A 315 -32.81 -59.44 -13.04
CA TYR A 315 -34.17 -59.44 -13.59
C TYR A 315 -35.22 -60.30 -12.88
N THR A 316 -36.48 -59.81 -12.78
CA THR A 316 -37.68 -60.51 -13.30
C THR A 316 -38.95 -59.64 -13.22
N GLN A 317 -39.71 -59.68 -14.34
CA GLN A 317 -41.11 -59.31 -14.61
C GLN A 317 -41.55 -57.83 -14.54
#